data_AF-A0A517VEM9-F1
#
_entry.id   AF-A0A517VEM9-F1
#
_cell.length_a   1.000
_cell.length_b   1.000
_cell.length_c   1.000
_cell.angle_alpha   90.00
_cell.angle_beta   90.00
_cell.angle_gamma   90.00
#
_symmetry.space_group_name_H-M   'P 1'
#
loop_
_entity.id
_entity.type
_entity.pdbx_description
1 polymer ?
#
loop_
_entity_poly.entity_id
_entity_poly.type
_entity_poly.pdbx_seq_one_letter_code
_entity_poly.pdbx_strand_id
1 'polypeptide(L)'
;MIFLDIKQPHQTTVVGDLTVQGHIWSQQQRVEFCDDLAFVVESSPFSFVPLLTMSKKSDSNKPVKSFRLRGITASIFENSSEDGKSTFFKVTLQRSYKQGDEWKSTNSFGRDDLPLVSLLTKQAWEFILNIESNGQKEDK
;
A
#
# COMPACT_ATOMS: atom_id res chain seq x y z
N MET A 1 52.21 31.60 18.16
CA MET A 1 51.53 30.76 19.16
C MET A 1 50.12 31.29 19.27
N ILE A 2 49.16 30.61 18.63
CA ILE A 2 47.78 31.08 18.49
C ILE A 2 47.01 30.52 19.69
N PHE A 3 46.46 31.41 20.51
CA PHE A 3 45.38 31.11 21.43
C PHE A 3 44.24 32.04 21.06
N LEU A 4 43.14 31.48 20.56
CA LEU A 4 41.86 32.16 20.49
C LEU A 4 40.91 31.32 21.30
N ASP A 5 40.60 31.79 22.50
CA ASP A 5 39.46 31.28 23.24
C ASP A 5 38.70 32.42 23.92
N ILE A 6 37.37 32.31 23.78
CA ILE A 6 36.28 32.96 24.52
C ILE A 6 36.13 34.49 24.45
N LYS A 7 35.03 34.99 23.87
CA LYS A 7 33.84 35.51 24.62
C LYS A 7 32.84 36.27 23.71
N GLN A 8 31.57 35.85 23.77
CA GLN A 8 30.38 36.47 23.15
C GLN A 8 30.10 37.87 23.74
N PRO A 9 29.51 38.87 23.04
CA PRO A 9 28.04 39.04 22.98
C PRO A 9 27.48 39.94 21.84
N HIS A 10 26.35 39.60 21.19
CA HIS A 10 25.24 40.55 20.91
C HIS A 10 24.12 39.88 20.11
N GLN A 11 22.92 39.95 20.66
CA GLN A 11 21.67 39.62 19.98
C GLN A 11 21.42 40.61 18.83
N THR A 12 20.86 40.11 17.73
CA THR A 12 20.02 40.93 16.84
C THR A 12 18.78 40.11 16.52
N THR A 13 17.67 40.62 17.03
CA THR A 13 16.32 40.14 16.76
C THR A 13 15.91 40.55 15.34
N VAL A 14 15.40 39.60 14.55
CA VAL A 14 14.50 39.91 13.43
C VAL A 14 13.22 39.13 13.68
N VAL A 15 12.16 39.86 14.02
CA VAL A 15 10.80 39.35 14.14
C VAL A 15 10.27 39.12 12.73
N GLY A 16 9.80 37.91 12.46
CA GLY A 16 9.03 37.57 11.27
C GLY A 16 7.88 36.67 11.69
N ASP A 17 6.75 37.27 12.00
CA ASP A 17 5.47 36.57 12.20
C ASP A 17 4.96 36.11 10.83
N LEU A 18 4.92 34.79 10.61
CA LEU A 18 4.02 34.18 9.64
C LEU A 18 3.45 32.89 10.22
N THR A 19 2.29 33.07 10.85
CA THR A 19 1.30 32.05 11.17
C THR A 19 0.92 31.27 9.92
N VAL A 20 1.27 29.99 9.83
CA VAL A 20 0.50 29.01 9.05
C VAL A 20 0.43 27.71 9.84
N GLN A 21 -0.81 27.32 10.10
CA GLN A 21 -1.22 26.13 10.85
C GLN A 21 -0.60 24.85 10.32
N GLY A 22 0.00 24.09 11.24
CA GLY A 22 0.41 22.72 11.02
C GLY A 22 -0.78 21.76 11.04
N HIS A 23 -0.69 20.70 10.24
CA HIS A 23 -1.25 19.41 10.61
C HIS A 23 -0.42 18.31 9.94
N ILE A 24 0.62 17.88 10.65
CA ILE A 24 1.42 16.71 10.31
C ILE A 24 0.63 15.50 10.81
N TRP A 25 0.09 14.69 9.90
CA TRP A 25 -0.53 13.43 10.26
C TRP A 25 0.56 12.36 10.43
N SER A 26 1.10 12.26 11.64
CA SER A 26 1.84 11.08 12.10
C SER A 26 0.82 9.99 12.45
N GLN A 27 0.65 9.02 11.56
CA GLN A 27 -0.06 7.77 11.86
C GLN A 27 0.83 6.91 12.77
N GLN A 28 0.65 7.09 14.08
CA GLN A 28 1.24 6.21 15.09
C GLN A 28 0.28 5.03 15.31
N GLN A 29 0.60 3.88 14.73
CA GLN A 29 -0.06 2.62 15.09
C GLN A 29 0.29 2.27 16.53
N ARG A 30 -0.67 2.43 17.42
CA ARG A 30 -0.61 1.85 18.77
C ARG A 30 -1.19 0.44 18.69
N VAL A 31 -0.30 -0.54 18.74
CA VAL A 31 -0.63 -1.94 18.94
C VAL A 31 -0.97 -2.09 20.41
N GLU A 32 -2.23 -2.33 20.74
CA GLU A 32 -2.65 -2.73 22.09
C GLU A 32 -2.88 -4.23 22.06
N PHE A 33 -2.18 -4.95 22.92
CA PHE A 33 -2.32 -6.38 23.12
C PHE A 33 -2.54 -6.64 24.62
N CYS A 34 -3.59 -7.42 24.90
CA CYS A 34 -3.85 -8.21 26.11
C CYS A 34 -4.18 -7.44 27.41
N ASP A 35 -5.14 -7.83 28.26
CA ASP A 35 -5.78 -9.13 28.53
C ASP A 35 -7.20 -8.95 29.13
N ASP A 36 -7.91 -10.07 29.19
CA ASP A 36 -8.68 -10.55 30.36
C ASP A 36 -10.20 -10.36 30.49
N LEU A 37 -10.83 -11.52 30.79
CA LEU A 37 -12.05 -11.82 31.55
C LEU A 37 -13.45 -11.39 31.03
N ALA A 38 -14.15 -12.39 30.50
CA ALA A 38 -15.56 -12.78 30.70
C ALA A 38 -16.61 -11.73 31.13
N PHE A 39 -17.69 -11.57 30.33
CA PHE A 39 -19.03 -11.25 30.85
C PHE A 39 -20.18 -11.72 29.92
N VAL A 40 -20.88 -12.75 30.42
CA VAL A 40 -22.32 -13.04 30.45
C VAL A 40 -23.30 -12.41 29.42
N VAL A 41 -24.04 -13.32 28.76
CA VAL A 41 -25.47 -13.32 28.37
C VAL A 41 -26.25 -12.01 28.47
N GLU A 42 -26.79 -11.54 27.34
CA GLU A 42 -28.14 -10.96 27.30
C GLU A 42 -28.79 -11.36 25.97
N SER A 43 -29.78 -12.24 26.07
CA SER A 43 -30.73 -12.56 25.03
C SER A 43 -31.58 -11.34 24.68
N SER A 44 -31.61 -10.93 23.42
CA SER A 44 -32.75 -10.16 22.91
C SER A 44 -33.18 -10.69 21.53
N PRO A 45 -34.41 -11.26 21.45
CA PRO A 45 -35.05 -11.64 20.20
C PRO A 45 -35.66 -10.41 19.52
N PHE A 46 -36.12 -10.57 18.27
CA PHE A 46 -36.74 -9.54 17.42
C PHE A 46 -35.79 -8.84 16.44
N SER A 47 -35.34 -9.66 15.50
CA SER A 47 -35.41 -9.44 14.05
C SER A 47 -36.06 -8.14 13.58
N PHE A 48 -35.21 -7.17 13.24
CA PHE A 48 -35.50 -6.15 12.25
C PHE A 48 -34.22 -5.88 11.44
N VAL A 49 -34.00 -6.67 10.39
CA VAL A 49 -32.95 -6.39 9.39
C VAL A 49 -33.67 -5.86 8.15
N PRO A 50 -33.71 -4.54 7.92
CA PRO A 50 -34.14 -4.03 6.63
C PRO A 50 -33.09 -4.42 5.57
N LEU A 51 -33.60 -5.02 4.50
CA LEU A 51 -32.89 -5.49 3.31
C LEU A 51 -32.07 -4.36 2.68
N LEU A 52 -30.79 -4.29 3.02
CA LEU A 52 -29.78 -3.55 2.27
C LEU A 52 -28.76 -4.52 1.67
N THR A 53 -29.18 -5.25 0.64
CA THR A 53 -28.27 -5.90 -0.33
C THR A 53 -29.07 -5.93 -1.64
N MET A 54 -28.67 -5.36 -2.77
CA MET A 54 -27.35 -5.35 -3.37
C MET A 54 -27.12 -4.09 -4.22
N SER A 55 -26.04 -3.36 -3.96
CA SER A 55 -25.28 -2.75 -5.06
C SER A 55 -24.09 -3.67 -5.30
N LYS A 56 -24.17 -4.48 -6.35
CA LYS A 56 -23.03 -5.21 -6.88
C LYS A 56 -22.08 -4.19 -7.50
N LYS A 57 -21.32 -3.47 -6.67
CA LYS A 57 -20.06 -2.87 -7.08
C LYS A 57 -19.01 -3.97 -6.94
N SER A 58 -19.02 -4.91 -7.88
CA SER A 58 -18.00 -5.95 -7.95
C SER A 58 -16.73 -5.41 -8.59
N ASP A 59 -16.22 -4.29 -8.09
CA ASP A 59 -14.80 -3.94 -8.27
C ASP A 59 -14.03 -4.64 -7.16
N SER A 60 -14.17 -5.96 -7.07
CA SER A 60 -13.13 -6.76 -6.45
C SER A 60 -11.90 -6.49 -7.29
N ASN A 61 -10.97 -5.67 -6.78
CA ASN A 61 -9.70 -5.29 -7.40
C ASN A 61 -8.84 -6.55 -7.57
N LYS A 62 -9.29 -7.41 -8.48
CA LYS A 62 -8.67 -8.67 -8.82
C LYS A 62 -7.54 -8.32 -9.76
N PRO A 63 -6.37 -8.91 -9.56
CA PRO A 63 -5.29 -8.71 -10.51
C PRO A 63 -5.73 -9.26 -11.86
N VAL A 64 -5.56 -8.46 -12.92
CA VAL A 64 -5.78 -8.86 -14.32
C VAL A 64 -4.91 -10.06 -14.65
N LYS A 65 -3.66 -10.03 -14.16
CA LYS A 65 -2.70 -11.11 -14.33
C LYS A 65 -1.79 -11.20 -13.11
N SER A 66 -1.49 -12.42 -12.69
CA SER A 66 -0.46 -12.68 -11.70
C SER A 66 0.56 -13.68 -12.23
N PHE A 67 1.84 -13.38 -12.00
CA PHE A 67 2.97 -14.25 -12.30
C PHE A 67 3.59 -14.70 -10.97
N ARG A 68 3.80 -16.01 -10.79
CA ARG A 68 4.33 -16.55 -9.53
C ARG A 68 5.53 -17.44 -9.79
N LEU A 69 6.61 -17.22 -9.04
CA LEU A 69 7.83 -18.01 -9.11
C LEU A 69 8.49 -18.12 -7.73
N ARG A 70 8.78 -19.36 -7.29
CA ARG A 70 9.48 -19.68 -6.03
C ARG A 70 8.97 -18.92 -4.79
N GLY A 71 7.65 -18.69 -4.71
CA GLY A 71 7.02 -17.99 -3.59
C GLY A 71 6.94 -16.47 -3.74
N ILE A 72 7.53 -15.89 -4.78
CA ILE A 72 7.33 -14.48 -5.16
C ILE A 72 6.21 -14.40 -6.19
N THR A 73 5.32 -13.45 -6.02
CA THR A 73 4.18 -13.20 -6.91
C THR A 73 4.22 -11.74 -7.36
N ALA A 74 4.17 -11.50 -8.67
CA ALA A 74 3.92 -10.20 -9.27
C ALA A 74 2.46 -10.15 -9.74
N SER A 75 1.70 -9.23 -9.19
CA SER A 75 0.27 -9.04 -9.47
C SER A 75 0.04 -7.72 -10.18
N ILE A 76 -0.65 -7.77 -11.32
CA ILE A 76 -0.93 -6.61 -12.18
C ILE A 76 -2.39 -6.22 -11.98
N PHE A 77 -2.62 -4.97 -11.62
CA PHE A 77 -3.93 -4.40 -11.37
C PHE A 77 -4.22 -3.31 -12.38
N GLU A 78 -5.37 -3.40 -13.02
CA GLU A 78 -5.89 -2.36 -13.89
C GLU A 78 -6.62 -1.33 -13.05
N ASN A 79 -6.32 -0.06 -13.29
CA ASN A 79 -6.99 1.04 -12.65
C ASN A 79 -7.41 2.04 -13.73
N SER A 80 -8.56 2.67 -13.52
CA SER A 80 -9.04 3.77 -14.35
C SER A 80 -8.83 5.09 -13.63
N SER A 81 -8.53 6.15 -14.38
CA SER A 81 -8.52 7.52 -13.84
C SER A 81 -9.93 7.92 -13.38
N GLU A 82 -10.01 8.90 -12.48
CA GLU A 82 -11.28 9.44 -11.97
C GLU A 82 -12.17 9.98 -13.11
N ASP A 83 -11.55 10.50 -14.17
CA ASP A 83 -12.23 10.97 -15.38
C ASP A 83 -12.67 9.83 -16.34
N GLY A 84 -12.28 8.58 -16.08
CA GLY A 84 -12.58 7.41 -16.93
C GLY A 84 -11.88 7.38 -18.30
N LYS A 85 -11.08 8.40 -18.63
CA LYS A 85 -10.47 8.57 -19.97
C LYS A 85 -9.15 7.82 -20.16
N SER A 86 -8.49 7.42 -19.08
CA SER A 86 -7.20 6.72 -19.14
C SER A 86 -7.19 5.52 -18.21
N THR A 87 -6.76 4.39 -18.76
CA THR A 87 -6.47 3.16 -18.01
C THR A 87 -4.97 3.09 -17.76
N PHE A 88 -4.58 2.74 -16.53
CA PHE A 88 -3.19 2.55 -16.15
C PHE A 88 -3.03 1.28 -15.31
N PHE A 89 -1.89 0.61 -15.48
CA PHE A 89 -1.59 -0.63 -14.80
C PHE A 89 -0.64 -0.39 -13.62
N LYS A 90 -0.95 -1.02 -12.48
CA LYS A 90 -0.07 -1.06 -11.30
C LYS A 90 0.42 -2.48 -11.09
N VAL A 91 1.70 -2.63 -10.74
CA VAL A 91 2.29 -3.93 -10.44
C VAL A 91 2.71 -3.96 -8.97
N THR A 92 2.27 -5.00 -8.26
CA THR A 92 2.65 -5.24 -6.86
C THR A 92 3.37 -6.58 -6.75
N LEU A 93 4.56 -6.57 -6.16
CA LEU A 93 5.34 -7.78 -5.88
C LEU A 93 5.20 -8.18 -4.41
N GLN A 94 5.00 -9.46 -4.15
CA GLN A 94 4.90 -10.01 -2.79
C GLN A 94 5.63 -11.35 -2.70
N ARG A 95 6.33 -11.58 -1.60
CA ARG A 95 6.94 -12.87 -1.24
C ARG A 95 6.10 -13.55 -0.16
N SER A 96 5.61 -14.75 -0.43
CA SER A 96 4.94 -15.60 0.56
C SER A 96 5.96 -16.44 1.32
N TYR A 97 5.83 -16.49 2.65
CA TYR A 97 6.61 -17.35 3.53
C TYR A 97 5.72 -17.95 4.61
N LYS A 98 6.15 -19.08 5.19
CA LYS A 98 5.43 -19.73 6.30
C LYS A 98 6.02 -19.27 7.63
N GLN A 99 5.17 -18.85 8.57
CA GLN A 99 5.54 -18.56 9.95
C GLN A 99 4.67 -19.42 10.89
N GLY A 100 5.28 -20.45 11.51
CA GLY A 100 4.52 -21.43 12.28
C GLY A 100 3.58 -22.22 11.37
N ASP A 101 2.27 -22.11 11.59
CA ASP A 101 1.25 -22.71 10.72
C ASP A 101 0.55 -21.73 9.77
N GLU A 102 0.90 -20.45 9.84
CA GLU A 102 0.28 -19.40 9.03
C GLU A 102 1.16 -19.03 7.81
N TRP A 103 0.51 -18.73 6.68
CA TRP A 103 1.16 -18.15 5.51
C TRP A 103 1.09 -16.64 5.58
N LYS A 104 2.24 -15.97 5.49
CA LYS A 104 2.36 -14.51 5.47
C LYS A 104 2.99 -14.03 4.17
N SER A 105 2.75 -12.77 3.85
CA SER A 105 3.37 -12.08 2.71
C SER A 105 4.21 -10.89 3.17
N THR A 106 5.29 -10.61 2.44
CA THR A 106 6.15 -9.44 2.64
C THR A 106 6.58 -8.85 1.31
N ASN A 107 6.93 -7.57 1.31
CA ASN A 107 7.46 -6.86 0.14
C ASN A 107 9.00 -6.67 0.24
N SER A 108 9.63 -7.27 1.24
CA SER A 108 11.08 -7.28 1.41
C SER A 108 11.68 -8.50 0.71
N PHE A 109 12.73 -8.27 -0.10
CA PHE A 109 13.38 -9.31 -0.91
C PHE A 109 14.84 -9.48 -0.49
N GLY A 110 15.31 -10.73 -0.42
CA GLY A 110 16.71 -11.05 -0.17
C GLY A 110 17.56 -10.98 -1.44
N ARG A 111 18.88 -11.12 -1.30
CA ARG A 111 19.84 -11.13 -2.42
C ARG A 111 19.47 -12.13 -3.52
N ASP A 112 19.10 -13.35 -3.14
CA ASP A 112 18.82 -14.45 -4.07
C ASP A 112 17.45 -14.30 -4.77
N ASP A 113 16.60 -13.40 -4.25
CA ASP A 113 15.28 -13.11 -4.81
C ASP A 113 15.35 -12.07 -5.92
N LEU A 114 16.41 -11.25 -5.95
CA LEU A 114 16.54 -10.14 -6.90
C LEU A 114 16.47 -10.59 -8.38
N PRO A 115 17.13 -11.69 -8.80
CA PRO A 115 17.00 -12.18 -10.18
C PRO A 115 15.56 -12.61 -10.51
N LEU A 116 14.84 -13.18 -9.55
CA LEU A 116 13.44 -13.61 -9.71
C LEU A 116 12.52 -12.40 -9.83
N VAL A 117 12.73 -11.37 -8.99
CA VAL A 117 12.00 -10.10 -9.06
C VAL A 117 12.22 -9.44 -10.42
N SER A 118 13.47 -9.38 -10.89
CA SER A 118 13.80 -8.82 -12.21
C SER A 118 13.05 -9.55 -13.34
N LEU A 119 13.07 -10.88 -13.33
CA LEU A 119 12.37 -11.69 -14.32
C LEU A 119 10.85 -11.46 -14.29
N LEU A 120 10.24 -11.51 -13.10
CA LEU A 120 8.80 -11.32 -12.95
C LEU A 120 8.36 -9.91 -13.35
N THR A 121 9.17 -8.90 -13.03
CA THR A 121 8.91 -7.51 -13.41
C THR A 121 8.99 -7.35 -14.93
N LYS A 122 9.98 -7.98 -15.57
CA LYS A 122 10.10 -7.98 -17.03
C LYS A 122 8.89 -8.62 -17.69
N GLN A 123 8.44 -9.78 -17.20
CA GLN A 123 7.23 -10.46 -17.71
C GLN A 123 5.97 -9.61 -17.54
N ALA A 124 5.85 -8.91 -16.41
CA ALA A 124 4.74 -8.00 -16.18
C ALA A 124 4.76 -6.82 -17.15
N TRP A 125 5.93 -6.25 -17.41
CA TRP A 125 6.10 -5.17 -18.39
C TRP A 125 5.75 -5.62 -19.81
N GLU A 126 6.24 -6.76 -20.26
CA GLU A 126 5.91 -7.32 -21.59
C GLU A 126 4.40 -7.55 -21.75
N PHE A 127 3.74 -8.04 -20.68
CA PHE A 127 2.30 -8.24 -20.68
C PHE A 127 1.52 -6.92 -20.81
N ILE A 128 1.93 -5.89 -20.08
CA ILE A 128 1.29 -4.56 -20.14
C ILE A 128 1.42 -3.97 -21.54
N LEU A 129 2.62 -4.00 -22.13
CA LEU A 129 2.84 -3.50 -23.49
C LEU A 129 1.98 -4.24 -24.52
N ASN A 130 1.80 -5.55 -24.35
CA ASN A 130 0.95 -6.34 -25.24
C ASN A 130 -0.51 -5.87 -25.16
N ILE A 131 -1.04 -5.67 -23.95
CA ILE A 131 -2.39 -5.13 -23.75
C ILE A 131 -2.54 -3.76 -24.41
N GLU A 132 -1.62 -2.83 -24.13
CA GLU A 132 -1.67 -1.48 -24.68
C GLU A 132 -1.61 -1.49 -26.23
N SER A 133 -0.80 -2.38 -26.81
CA SER A 133 -0.70 -2.53 -28.27
C SER A 133 -1.94 -3.13 -28.93
N ASN A 134 -2.70 -3.94 -28.19
CA ASN A 134 -3.92 -4.57 -28.70
C ASN A 134 -5.13 -3.65 -28.54
N GLY A 135 -5.20 -2.86 -27.47
CA GLY A 135 -6.27 -1.87 -27.28
C GLY A 135 -6.36 -0.85 -28.42
N GLN A 136 -5.25 -0.52 -29.07
CA GLN A 136 -5.24 0.39 -30.23
C GLN A 136 -5.79 -0.21 -31.53
N LYS A 137 -5.97 -1.54 -31.61
CA LYS A 137 -6.41 -2.21 -32.85
C LYS A 137 -7.93 -2.29 -32.98
N GLU A 138 -8.68 -2.08 -31.91
CA GLU A 138 -10.14 -2.20 -31.90
C GLU A 138 -10.85 -0.90 -32.35
N ASP A 139 -10.14 0.23 -32.36
CA ASP A 139 -10.68 1.55 -32.74
C ASP A 139 -10.45 1.93 -34.24
N LYS A 140 -10.10 0.97 -35.10
CA LYS A 140 -9.76 1.21 -36.52
C LYS A 140 -10.58 0.36 -37.48
#